data_AF-A0A060CCN8-F1
#
_entry.id   AF-A0A060CCN8-F1
#
_cell.length_a   1.000
_cell.length_b   1.000
_cell.length_c   1.000
_cell.angle_alpha   90.00
_cell.angle_beta   90.00
_cell.angle_gamma   90.00
#
_symmetry.space_group_name_H-M   'P 1'
#
loop_
_entity.id
_entity.type
_entity.pdbx_description
1 polymer ?
#
loop_
_entity_poly.entity_id
_entity_poly.type
_entity_poly.pdbx_seq_one_letter_code
_entity_poly.pdbx_strand_id
1 'polypeptide(L)' 'MLLRGGVLSPGFVDLQVNGGGGVMLGADPGVAEIATICAAHARLGTLGLLPTLITDTADVTRAVIEAGVAAAGVVP' A
#
# COMPACT_ATOMS: atom_id res chain seq x y z
N MET A 1 -8.23 6.11 26.59
CA MET A 1 -8.57 4.72 26.25
C MET A 1 -7.38 3.87 26.63
N LEU A 2 -7.53 2.92 27.57
CA LEU A 2 -6.45 2.02 28.00
C LEU A 2 -6.64 0.67 27.33
N LEU A 3 -5.56 0.09 26.79
CA LEU A 3 -5.57 -1.27 26.24
C LEU A 3 -5.89 -2.26 27.38
N ARG A 4 -6.81 -3.21 27.17
CA ARG A 4 -7.21 -4.23 28.17
C ARG A 4 -6.17 -5.36 28.31
N GLY A 5 -4.91 -5.10 27.99
CA GLY A 5 -3.85 -6.10 27.75
C GLY A 5 -3.50 -6.22 26.26
N GLY A 6 -2.42 -6.95 25.95
CA GLY A 6 -1.89 -7.13 24.59
C GLY A 6 -0.46 -6.60 24.41
N VAL A 7 -0.01 -6.55 23.16
CA VAL A 7 1.30 -5.99 22.78
C VAL A 7 1.07 -4.60 22.20
N LEU A 8 1.80 -3.61 22.72
CA LEU A 8 1.95 -2.32 22.09
C LEU A 8 3.30 -2.32 21.36
N SER A 9 3.28 -2.06 20.06
CA SER A 9 4.46 -1.94 19.20
C SER A 9 4.34 -0.68 18.34
N PRO A 10 5.44 -0.24 17.70
CA PRO A 10 5.35 0.60 16.52
C PRO A 10 4.46 -0.06 15.46
N GLY A 11 3.86 0.76 14.58
CA GLY A 11 3.20 0.24 13.39
C GLY A 11 4.20 -0.47 12.49
N PHE A 12 3.75 -1.53 11.82
CA PHE A 12 4.62 -2.30 10.92
C PHE A 12 4.95 -1.49 9.67
N VAL A 13 6.12 -1.77 9.11
CA VAL A 13 6.54 -1.28 7.80
C VAL A 13 6.72 -2.47 6.89
N ASP A 14 5.88 -2.58 5.86
CA ASP A 14 5.94 -3.69 4.90
C ASP A 14 6.66 -3.26 3.61
N LEU A 15 7.83 -3.83 3.39
CA LEU A 15 8.68 -3.44 2.26
C LEU A 15 8.28 -4.08 0.93
N GLN A 16 7.29 -4.99 0.92
CA GLN A 16 6.89 -5.66 -0.30
C GLN A 16 5.40 -6.04 -0.31
N VAL A 17 4.58 -5.15 -0.86
CA VAL A 17 3.13 -5.39 -0.98
C VAL A 17 2.69 -5.34 -2.44
N ASN A 18 2.33 -6.50 -2.99
CA ASN A 18 1.82 -6.58 -4.36
C ASN A 18 0.33 -6.21 -4.47
N GLY A 19 -0.43 -6.27 -3.37
CA GLY A 19 -1.87 -6.04 -3.37
C GLY A 19 -2.49 -6.04 -1.97
N GLY A 20 -3.79 -5.77 -1.91
CA GLY A 20 -4.55 -5.62 -0.68
C GLY A 20 -5.98 -5.17 -0.98
N GLY A 21 -6.94 -5.50 -0.11
CA GLY A 21 -8.32 -5.04 -0.27
C GLY A 21 -9.04 -5.56 -1.51
N GLY A 22 -8.56 -6.67 -2.09
CA GLY A 22 -9.12 -7.27 -3.31
C GLY A 22 -8.54 -6.72 -4.62
N VAL A 23 -7.57 -5.79 -4.56
CA VAL A 23 -6.87 -5.28 -5.74
C VAL A 23 -5.39 -5.69 -5.75
N MET A 24 -4.80 -5.72 -6.94
CA MET A 24 -3.39 -5.99 -7.19
C MET A 24 -2.79 -4.79 -7.89
N LEU A 25 -1.64 -4.30 -7.42
CA LEU A 25 -1.00 -3.13 -8.00
C LEU A 25 -0.71 -3.35 -9.49
N GLY A 26 -1.12 -2.39 -10.32
CA GLY A 26 -0.93 -2.44 -11.77
C GLY A 26 -2.17 -2.90 -12.56
N ALA A 27 -3.24 -3.36 -11.90
CA ALA A 27 -4.47 -3.76 -12.58
C ALA A 27 -5.28 -2.55 -13.08
N ASP A 28 -5.30 -1.47 -12.30
CA ASP A 28 -5.83 -0.15 -12.66
C ASP A 28 -4.90 0.92 -12.06
N PRO A 29 -3.74 1.19 -12.70
CA PRO A 29 -2.69 2.02 -12.11
C PRO A 29 -3.18 3.42 -11.73
N GLY A 30 -3.23 3.70 -10.44
CA GLY A 30 -3.69 5.00 -9.94
C GLY A 30 -3.60 5.15 -8.44
N VAL A 31 -3.77 6.39 -7.96
CA VAL A 31 -3.72 6.72 -6.53
C VAL A 31 -4.79 5.96 -5.73
N ALA A 32 -5.97 5.75 -6.32
CA ALA A 32 -7.08 5.03 -5.68
C ALA A 32 -6.76 3.54 -5.44
N GLU A 33 -6.05 2.90 -6.38
CA GLU A 33 -5.59 1.51 -6.22
C GLU A 33 -4.59 1.42 -5.06
N ILE A 34 -3.59 2.31 -5.02
CA ILE A 34 -2.61 2.40 -3.92
C ILE A 34 -3.31 2.67 -2.58
N ALA A 35 -4.28 3.59 -2.53
CA ALA A 35 -5.05 3.89 -1.34
C ALA A 35 -5.87 2.70 -0.82
N THR A 36 -6.42 1.90 -1.74
CA THR A 36 -7.15 0.67 -1.38
C THR A 36 -6.21 -0.36 -0.75
N ILE A 37 -5.00 -0.52 -1.30
CA ILE A 37 -3.97 -1.41 -0.75
C ILE A 37 -3.54 -0.93 0.65
N CYS A 38 -3.20 0.35 0.80
CA CYS A 38 -2.80 0.93 2.10
C CYS A 38 -3.90 0.78 3.16
N ALA A 39 -5.14 1.12 2.84
CA ALA A 39 -6.27 1.02 3.76
C ALA A 39 -6.51 -0.44 4.24
N ALA A 40 -6.28 -1.42 3.38
CA ALA A 40 -6.41 -2.83 3.75
C ALA A 40 -5.33 -3.25 4.76
N HIS A 41 -4.08 -2.83 4.55
CA HIS A 41 -2.93 -3.16 5.40
C HIS A 41 -2.92 -2.39 6.72
N ALA A 42 -3.41 -1.15 6.74
CA ALA A 42 -3.59 -0.35 7.94
C ALA A 42 -4.45 -1.07 9.00
N ARG A 43 -5.49 -1.79 8.57
CA ARG A 43 -6.35 -2.58 9.47
C ARG A 43 -5.64 -3.78 10.10
N LEU A 44 -4.47 -4.16 9.60
CA LEU A 44 -3.65 -5.27 10.06
C LEU A 44 -2.41 -4.80 10.86
N GLY A 45 -2.27 -3.49 11.08
CA GLY A 45 -1.19 -2.91 11.88
C GLY A 45 -0.02 -2.32 11.08
N THR A 46 -0.08 -2.36 9.75
CA THR A 46 0.93 -1.75 8.87
C THR A 46 0.67 -0.25 8.71
N LEU A 47 1.62 0.59 9.08
CA LEU A 47 1.51 2.06 8.99
C LEU A 47 2.47 2.68 7.96
N GLY A 48 3.27 1.86 7.28
CA GLY A 48 4.02 2.25 6.11
C GLY A 48 4.22 1.06 5.21
N LEU A 49 4.17 1.24 3.90
CA LEU A 49 4.46 0.14 2.97
C LEU A 49 5.04 0.62 1.65
N LEU A 50 5.67 -0.31 0.93
CA LEU A 50 6.14 -0.12 -0.43
C LEU A 50 5.25 -0.94 -1.39
N PRO A 51 4.33 -0.30 -2.13
CA PRO A 51 3.57 -0.98 -3.17
C PRO A 51 4.55 -1.50 -4.22
N THR A 52 4.51 -2.80 -4.48
CA THR A 52 5.47 -3.49 -5.33
C THR A 52 4.78 -4.03 -6.56
N LEU A 53 5.16 -3.52 -7.73
CA LEU A 53 4.69 -4.04 -9.01
C LEU A 53 5.47 -5.31 -9.32
N ILE A 54 4.77 -6.43 -9.51
CA ILE A 54 5.37 -7.63 -10.11
C ILE A 54 5.71 -7.31 -11.57
N THR A 55 6.77 -7.92 -12.12
CA THR A 55 7.18 -7.72 -13.52
C THR A 55 5.99 -7.66 -14.47
N ASP A 56 5.86 -6.53 -15.17
CA ASP A 56 4.79 -6.24 -16.12
C ASP A 56 5.38 -5.52 -17.34
N THR A 57 4.52 -5.09 -18.26
CA THR A 57 4.86 -4.26 -19.41
C THR A 57 5.47 -2.92 -18.99
N ALA A 58 6.22 -2.31 -19.92
CA ALA A 58 6.83 -1.01 -19.70
C ALA A 58 5.80 0.10 -19.45
N ASP A 59 4.62 0.00 -20.08
CA ASP A 59 3.56 1.00 -19.94
C ASP A 59 2.89 0.93 -18.58
N VAL A 60 2.58 -0.27 -18.06
CA VAL A 60 2.09 -0.46 -16.69
C VAL A 60 3.13 0.01 -15.68
N THR A 61 4.41 -0.33 -15.90
CA THR A 61 5.50 0.12 -15.04
C THR A 61 5.55 1.65 -14.94
N ARG A 62 5.46 2.36 -16.09
CA ARG A 62 5.45 3.83 -16.10
C ARG A 62 4.24 4.40 -15.36
N ALA A 63 3.05 3.85 -15.61
CA ALA A 63 1.82 4.30 -14.96
C ALA A 63 1.85 4.10 -13.43
N VAL A 64 2.38 2.97 -12.95
CA VAL A 64 2.54 2.70 -11.52
C VAL A 64 3.57 3.64 -10.88
N ILE A 65 4.67 3.97 -11.57
CA ILE A 65 5.63 4.97 -11.07
C ILE A 65 4.95 6.33 -10.89
N GLU A 66 4.21 6.79 -11.90
CA GLU A 66 3.48 8.06 -11.85
C GLU A 66 2.45 8.08 -10.71
N ALA A 67 1.67 6.99 -10.57
CA ALA A 67 0.72 6.82 -9.49
C ALA A 67 1.41 6.80 -8.11
N GLY A 68 2.55 6.13 -7.98
CA GLY A 68 3.34 6.07 -6.75
C GLY A 68 3.86 7.44 -6.33
N VAL A 69 4.37 8.24 -7.27
CA VAL A 69 4.78 9.63 -7.01
C VAL A 69 3.60 10.48 -6.57
N ALA A 70 2.45 10.35 -7.23
CA ALA A 70 1.24 11.11 -6.89
C ALA A 70 0.63 10.70 -5.53
N ALA A 71 0.78 9.44 -5.14
CA ALA A 71 0.28 8.92 -3.87
C ALA A 71 1.17 9.29 -2.67
N ALA A 72 2.48 9.48 -2.89
CA ALA A 72 3.44 9.74 -1.83
C ALA A 72 3.08 11.01 -1.03
N GLY A 73 2.85 10.84 0.27
CA GLY A 73 2.47 11.93 1.19
C GLY A 73 1.00 12.35 1.12
N VAL A 74 0.19 11.74 0.25
CA VAL A 74 -1.26 11.99 0.13
C VAL A 74 -2.07 10.79 0.60
N VAL A 75 -1.59 9.58 0.33
CA VAL A 75 -2.18 8.33 0.82
C VAL A 75 -1.59 8.00 2.19
N PRO A 76 -2.43 7.81 3.23
CA PRO A 76 -2.00 7.46 4.58
C PRO A 76 -1.51 6.02 4.71
#